data_AF-A0A4C1VXZ4-F1
#
_entry.id   AF-A0A4C1VXZ4-F1
#
_cell.length_a   1.000
_cell.length_b   1.000
_cell.length_c   1.000
_cell.angle_alpha   90.00
_cell.angle_beta   90.00
_cell.angle_gamma   90.00
#
_symmetry.space_group_name_H-M   'P 1'
#
loop_
_entity.id
_entity.type
_entity.pdbx_description
1 polymer ?
#
loop_
_entity_poly.entity_id
_entity_poly.type
_entity_poly.pdbx_seq_one_letter_code
_entity_poly.pdbx_strand_id
1 'polypeptide(L)'
;MEELKLHTLKSCWKKLWPALTAENDEESVHPQILTANIAEIANGIGRDGFEQIESSDIQELLESQNEDLTETDLEEMLNSQPIEEEASTSTGNVTFNLKNLSEGLRMANELCDFFMNIDPSMERSLIFKRQIANATAVYQSELKELLKTTKQEKITKFFKPLPKP
;
A
#
# COMPACT_ATOMS: atom_id res chain seq x y z
N MET A 1 -28.03 10.88 20.94
CA MET A 1 -26.93 9.99 20.52
C MET A 1 -26.83 8.91 21.58
N GLU A 2 -26.98 7.64 21.23
CA GLU A 2 -26.91 6.53 22.19
C GLU A 2 -25.47 6.01 22.24
N GLU A 3 -24.87 5.97 23.43
CA GLU A 3 -23.51 5.45 23.60
C GLU A 3 -23.50 3.92 23.54
N LEU A 4 -22.53 3.38 22.79
CA LEU A 4 -22.33 1.95 22.68
C LEU A 4 -21.73 1.40 23.97
N LYS A 5 -22.36 0.36 24.53
CA LYS A 5 -21.86 -0.27 25.76
C LYS A 5 -20.50 -0.93 25.52
N LEU A 6 -19.55 -0.68 26.41
CA LEU A 6 -18.17 -1.19 26.35
C LEU A 6 -18.10 -2.72 26.14
N HIS A 7 -19.01 -3.49 26.76
CA HIS A 7 -19.04 -4.95 26.60
C HIS A 7 -19.40 -5.38 25.17
N THR A 8 -20.25 -4.62 24.48
CA THR A 8 -20.62 -4.85 23.08
C THR A 8 -19.42 -4.56 22.18
N LEU A 9 -18.75 -3.43 22.41
CA LEU A 9 -17.54 -3.05 21.68
C LEU A 9 -16.46 -4.11 21.85
N LYS A 10 -16.13 -4.50 23.09
CA LYS A 10 -15.16 -5.56 23.41
C LYS A 10 -15.54 -6.89 22.74
N SER A 11 -16.81 -7.28 22.75
CA SER A 11 -17.26 -8.52 22.10
C SER A 11 -17.08 -8.49 20.58
N CYS A 12 -17.28 -7.34 19.93
CA CYS A 12 -17.03 -7.18 18.51
C CYS A 12 -15.53 -7.31 18.19
N TRP A 13 -14.67 -6.63 18.97
CA TRP A 13 -13.22 -6.70 18.78
C TRP A 13 -12.62 -8.06 19.11
N LYS A 14 -13.22 -8.83 20.04
CA LYS A 14 -12.74 -10.18 20.41
C LYS A 14 -12.62 -11.15 19.23
N LYS A 15 -13.46 -11.00 18.20
CA LYS A 15 -13.42 -11.85 17.01
C LYS A 15 -12.32 -11.45 16.02
N LEU A 16 -12.02 -10.15 15.95
CA LEU A 16 -11.06 -9.59 15.00
C LEU A 16 -9.64 -9.55 15.58
N TRP A 17 -9.54 -9.28 16.88
CA TRP A 17 -8.28 -9.19 17.61
C TRP A 17 -8.43 -9.80 19.02
N PRO A 18 -8.35 -11.14 19.13
CA PRO A 18 -8.55 -11.84 20.40
C PRO A 18 -7.59 -11.38 21.51
N ALA A 19 -6.34 -11.06 21.16
CA ALA A 19 -5.28 -10.66 22.10
C ALA A 19 -5.56 -9.34 22.85
N LEU A 20 -6.38 -8.45 22.29
CA LEU A 20 -6.78 -7.15 22.88
C LEU A 20 -7.88 -7.34 23.92
N THR A 21 -8.53 -8.49 23.89
CA THR A 21 -9.69 -8.85 24.72
C THR A 21 -9.42 -10.05 25.61
N ALA A 22 -8.19 -10.57 25.59
CA ALA A 22 -7.72 -11.39 26.68
C ALA A 22 -7.92 -10.56 27.94
N GLU A 23 -8.52 -11.17 28.96
CA GLU A 23 -8.61 -10.58 30.29
C GLU A 23 -7.19 -10.57 30.85
N ASN A 24 -6.35 -9.70 30.28
CA ASN A 24 -5.09 -9.35 30.86
C ASN A 24 -5.47 -8.57 32.12
N ASP A 25 -5.40 -9.25 33.25
CA ASP A 25 -5.00 -8.64 34.52
C ASP A 25 -3.56 -8.08 34.39
N GLU A 26 -3.27 -7.36 33.30
CA GLU A 26 -2.08 -6.54 33.19
C GLU A 26 -2.31 -5.41 34.17
N GLU A 27 -1.77 -5.63 35.37
CA GLU A 27 -1.40 -4.63 36.36
C GLU A 27 -1.31 -3.28 35.68
N SER A 28 -2.28 -2.41 35.96
CA SER A 28 -2.43 -1.09 35.36
C SER A 28 -1.09 -0.38 35.38
N VAL A 29 -0.30 -0.53 34.31
CA VAL A 29 1.04 0.05 34.24
C VAL A 29 0.79 1.54 34.20
N HIS A 30 1.12 2.20 35.30
CA HIS A 30 0.86 3.62 35.44
C HIS A 30 1.58 4.32 34.28
N PRO A 31 0.91 5.13 33.46
CA PRO A 31 1.51 5.73 32.27
C PRO A 31 2.83 6.45 32.55
N GLN A 32 2.93 7.07 33.74
CA GLN A 32 4.15 7.75 34.21
C GLN A 32 5.33 6.80 34.46
N ILE A 33 5.08 5.58 34.90
CA ILE A 33 6.12 4.55 35.08
C ILE A 33 6.60 4.08 33.71
N LEU A 34 5.68 3.93 32.76
CA LEU A 34 6.01 3.51 31.41
C LEU A 34 6.82 4.57 30.66
N THR A 35 6.41 5.85 30.70
CA THR A 35 7.15 6.94 30.04
C THR A 35 8.54 7.14 30.64
N ALA A 36 8.69 7.01 31.95
CA ALA A 36 9.99 7.05 32.62
C ALA A 36 10.91 5.90 32.16
N ASN A 37 10.40 4.67 32.08
CA ASN A 37 11.18 3.52 31.63
C ASN A 37 11.61 3.65 30.16
N ILE A 38 10.73 4.16 29.29
CA ILE A 38 11.05 4.38 27.88
C ILE A 38 12.15 5.45 27.74
N ALA A 39 12.05 6.55 28.48
CA ALA A 39 13.08 7.60 28.51
C ALA A 39 14.42 7.03 29.00
N GLU A 40 14.43 6.24 30.06
CA GLU A 40 15.65 5.60 30.57
C GLU A 40 16.31 4.69 29.53
N ILE A 41 15.53 3.86 28.84
CA ILE A 41 16.03 2.98 27.78
C ILE A 41 16.58 3.79 26.61
N ALA A 42 15.86 4.83 26.17
CA ALA A 42 16.28 5.70 25.07
C ALA A 42 17.63 6.38 25.37
N ASN A 43 17.75 6.98 26.55
CA ASN A 43 18.99 7.60 27.00
C ASN A 43 20.13 6.58 27.16
N GLY A 44 19.82 5.35 27.59
CA GLY A 44 20.79 4.26 27.70
C GLY A 44 21.33 3.75 26.36
N ILE A 45 20.59 3.91 25.25
CA ILE A 45 21.04 3.56 23.90
C ILE A 45 22.01 4.61 23.35
N GLY A 46 21.82 5.89 23.71
CA GLY A 46 22.82 6.95 23.57
C GLY A 46 23.38 7.19 22.15
N ARG A 47 22.54 7.04 21.11
CA ARG A 47 22.91 7.22 19.71
C ARG A 47 21.92 8.18 19.03
N ASP A 48 22.38 8.98 18.06
CA ASP A 48 21.58 9.78 17.11
C ASP A 48 20.38 10.52 17.73
N GLY A 49 20.60 11.29 18.79
CA GLY A 49 19.59 12.25 19.28
C GLY A 49 18.64 11.70 20.35
N PHE A 50 18.92 10.51 20.89
CA PHE A 50 18.17 9.93 22.01
C PHE A 50 18.79 10.24 23.38
N GLU A 51 19.87 11.02 23.45
CA GLU A 51 20.64 11.27 24.68
C GLU A 51 19.99 12.24 25.67
N GLN A 52 18.85 12.85 25.29
CA GLN A 52 18.16 13.88 26.07
C GLN A 52 16.64 13.70 26.07
N ILE A 53 16.14 12.49 25.82
CA ILE A 53 14.69 12.26 25.84
C ILE A 53 14.19 12.24 27.28
N GLU A 54 13.26 13.13 27.59
CA GLU A 54 12.57 13.18 28.88
C GLU A 54 11.23 12.45 28.83
N SER A 55 10.73 12.03 30.00
CA SER A 55 9.42 11.40 30.10
C SER A 55 8.28 12.32 29.62
N SER A 56 8.48 13.64 29.73
CA SER A 56 7.56 14.66 29.22
C SER A 56 7.48 14.66 27.70
N ASP A 57 8.59 14.44 26.99
CA ASP A 57 8.59 14.41 25.52
C ASP A 57 7.75 13.24 25.00
N ILE A 58 7.83 12.10 25.68
CA ILE A 58 7.04 10.91 25.37
C ILE A 58 5.56 11.15 25.73
N GLN A 59 5.29 11.83 26.84
CA GLN A 59 3.93 12.15 27.24
C GLN A 59 3.28 13.14 26.26
N GLU A 60 3.98 14.20 25.86
CA GLU A 60 3.53 15.15 24.85
C GLU A 60 3.23 14.45 23.52
N LEU A 61 4.10 13.52 23.10
CA LEU A 61 3.86 12.71 21.91
C LEU A 61 2.58 11.88 22.04
N LEU A 62 2.37 11.18 23.16
CA LEU A 62 1.16 10.40 23.40
C LEU A 62 -0.10 11.27 23.39
N GLU A 63 -0.04 12.45 24.01
CA GLU A 63 -1.15 13.41 24.04
C GLU A 63 -1.46 13.97 22.64
N SER A 64 -0.42 14.24 21.83
CA SER A 64 -0.60 14.68 20.43
C SER A 64 -1.25 13.62 19.54
N GLN A 65 -1.09 12.34 19.86
CA GLN A 65 -1.67 11.22 19.13
C GLN A 65 -3.06 10.82 19.65
N ASN A 66 -3.51 11.45 20.75
CA ASN A 66 -4.81 11.20 21.36
C ASN A 66 -5.88 12.18 20.84
N GLU A 67 -5.59 12.93 19.77
CA GLU A 67 -6.61 13.64 19.02
C GLU A 67 -7.52 12.61 18.32
N ASP A 68 -8.83 12.74 18.53
CA ASP A 68 -9.79 11.83 17.92
C ASP A 68 -9.68 11.91 16.40
N LEU A 69 -9.42 10.77 15.74
CA LEU A 69 -9.47 10.70 14.29
C LEU A 69 -10.87 11.13 13.81
N THR A 70 -10.91 12.19 13.01
CA THR A 70 -12.15 12.64 12.40
C THR A 70 -12.50 11.74 11.22
N GLU A 71 -13.77 11.75 10.80
CA GLU A 71 -14.20 11.04 9.60
C GLU A 71 -13.40 11.48 8.36
N THR A 72 -13.02 12.77 8.30
CA THR A 72 -12.14 13.33 7.26
C THR A 72 -10.74 12.72 7.29
N ASP A 73 -10.15 12.50 8.47
CA ASP A 73 -8.81 11.89 8.59
C ASP A 73 -8.85 10.43 8.13
N LEU A 74 -9.93 9.71 8.43
CA LEU A 74 -10.15 8.35 7.95
C LEU A 74 -10.30 8.30 6.42
N GLU A 75 -11.06 9.24 5.84
CA GLU A 75 -11.17 9.40 4.40
C GLU A 75 -9.82 9.73 3.76
N GLU A 76 -9.04 10.62 4.36
CA GLU A 76 -7.70 10.97 3.89
C GLU A 76 -6.76 9.77 3.96
N MET A 77 -6.76 8.98 5.03
CA MET A 77 -5.96 7.76 5.15
C MET A 77 -6.33 6.70 4.10
N LEU A 78 -7.62 6.56 3.78
CA LEU A 78 -8.11 5.69 2.71
C LEU A 78 -7.67 6.19 1.33
N ASN A 79 -7.67 7.52 1.13
CA ASN A 79 -7.26 8.16 -0.12
C ASN A 79 -5.74 8.30 -0.26
N SER A 80 -4.99 8.20 0.85
CA SER A 80 -3.52 8.27 0.92
C SER A 80 -2.85 6.91 0.70
N GLN A 81 -3.57 5.89 0.22
CA GLN A 81 -2.92 4.80 -0.51
C GLN A 81 -1.99 5.44 -1.55
N PRO A 82 -0.77 4.92 -1.76
CA PRO A 82 0.25 5.60 -2.53
C PRO A 82 -0.32 6.00 -3.88
N ILE A 83 -0.61 7.29 -4.02
CA ILE A 83 -0.73 7.94 -5.30
C ILE A 83 0.65 7.72 -5.88
N GLU A 84 0.75 6.87 -6.89
CA GLU A 84 1.93 6.75 -7.71
C GLU A 84 2.30 8.18 -8.10
N GLU A 85 3.30 8.74 -7.45
CA GLU A 85 3.92 9.97 -7.91
C GLU A 85 4.43 9.63 -9.29
N GLU A 86 3.69 10.09 -10.30
CA GLU A 86 4.10 10.18 -11.69
C GLU A 86 5.29 11.15 -11.73
N ALA A 87 6.43 10.66 -11.24
CA ALA A 87 7.73 11.24 -11.48
C ALA A 87 7.98 11.09 -12.97
N SER A 88 7.48 12.07 -13.74
CA SER A 88 7.69 12.23 -15.17
C SER A 88 9.17 12.55 -15.39
N THR A 89 10.00 11.54 -15.21
CA THR A 89 11.39 11.54 -15.64
C THR A 89 11.37 11.15 -17.10
N SER A 90 11.31 12.18 -17.95
CA SER A 90 11.60 12.06 -19.38
C SER A 90 13.01 11.49 -19.56
N THR A 91 13.10 10.16 -19.60
CA THR A 91 14.33 9.42 -19.87
C THR A 91 14.15 8.71 -21.20
N GLY A 92 14.88 9.19 -22.22
CA GLY A 92 15.24 8.49 -23.46
C GLY A 92 14.18 7.63 -24.14
N ASN A 93 13.63 8.13 -25.25
CA ASN A 93 12.79 7.55 -26.31
C ASN A 93 12.67 6.00 -26.48
N VAL A 94 12.42 5.24 -25.41
CA VAL A 94 11.99 3.85 -25.45
C VAL A 94 10.48 3.86 -25.28
N THR A 95 9.77 4.12 -26.38
CA THR A 95 8.31 4.01 -26.38
C THR A 95 7.94 2.53 -26.29
N PHE A 96 6.97 2.19 -25.44
CA PHE A 96 6.37 0.86 -25.44
C PHE A 96 5.82 0.54 -26.84
N ASN A 97 6.11 -0.66 -27.33
CA ASN A 97 5.55 -1.19 -28.55
C ASN A 97 4.82 -2.51 -28.25
N LEU A 98 3.95 -2.94 -29.16
CA LEU A 98 3.11 -4.09 -28.90
C LEU A 98 3.92 -5.35 -28.52
N LYS A 99 5.10 -5.54 -29.12
CA LYS A 99 5.95 -6.70 -28.89
C LYS A 99 6.62 -6.68 -27.52
N ASN A 100 7.26 -5.57 -27.13
CA ASN A 100 7.98 -5.52 -25.85
C ASN A 100 7.01 -5.56 -24.65
N LEU A 101 5.85 -4.93 -24.77
CA LEU A 101 4.84 -4.89 -23.71
C LEU A 101 4.13 -6.24 -23.52
N SER A 102 3.76 -6.91 -24.62
CA SER A 102 3.20 -8.26 -24.55
C SER A 102 4.20 -9.26 -23.97
N GLU A 103 5.47 -9.16 -24.35
CA GLU A 103 6.53 -10.01 -23.83
C GLU A 103 6.78 -9.78 -22.33
N GLY A 104 6.82 -8.52 -21.88
CA GLY A 104 6.94 -8.17 -20.47
C GLY A 104 5.81 -8.75 -19.62
N LEU A 105 4.56 -8.62 -20.09
CA LEU A 105 3.38 -9.18 -19.41
C LEU A 105 3.37 -10.71 -19.42
N ARG A 106 3.88 -11.35 -20.47
CA ARG A 106 4.05 -12.81 -20.53
C ARG A 106 5.03 -13.28 -19.45
N MET A 107 6.20 -12.64 -19.34
CA MET A 107 7.22 -12.98 -18.33
C MET A 107 6.69 -12.79 -16.90
N ALA A 108 5.91 -11.74 -16.65
CA ALA A 108 5.30 -11.51 -15.34
C ALA A 108 4.33 -12.64 -14.94
N ASN A 109 3.54 -13.15 -15.88
CA ASN A 109 2.65 -14.29 -15.64
C ASN A 109 3.45 -15.59 -15.40
N GLU A 110 4.49 -15.85 -16.18
CA GLU A 110 5.35 -17.03 -16.00
C GLU A 110 6.04 -17.01 -14.63
N LEU A 111 6.47 -15.84 -14.17
CA LEU A 111 7.04 -15.66 -12.83
C LEU A 111 6.02 -15.95 -11.73
N CYS A 112 4.77 -15.46 -11.88
CA CYS A 112 3.69 -15.78 -10.96
C CYS A 112 3.43 -17.29 -10.90
N ASP A 113 3.30 -17.94 -12.06
CA ASP A 113 3.02 -19.37 -12.14
C ASP A 113 4.17 -20.20 -11.56
N PHE A 114 5.42 -19.77 -11.77
CA PHE A 114 6.58 -20.41 -11.17
C PHE A 114 6.50 -20.42 -9.63
N PHE A 115 6.31 -19.25 -9.00
CA PHE A 115 6.23 -19.17 -7.54
C PHE A 115 4.96 -19.79 -6.95
N MET A 116 3.84 -19.80 -7.67
CA MET A 116 2.65 -20.55 -7.25
C MET A 116 2.90 -22.06 -7.17
N ASN A 117 3.84 -22.59 -7.95
CA ASN A 117 4.17 -24.01 -7.98
C ASN A 117 5.27 -24.42 -6.98
N ILE A 118 6.26 -23.55 -6.75
CA ILE A 118 7.42 -23.89 -5.92
C ILE A 118 7.34 -23.38 -4.48
N ASP A 119 6.50 -22.39 -4.19
CA ASP A 119 6.39 -21.82 -2.85
C ASP A 119 5.56 -22.75 -1.93
N PRO A 120 6.12 -23.25 -0.82
CA PRO A 120 5.36 -24.07 0.13
C PRO A 120 4.23 -23.31 0.85
N SER A 121 4.25 -21.98 0.86
CA SER A 121 3.20 -21.13 1.43
C SER A 121 2.28 -20.61 0.33
N MET A 122 1.07 -21.18 0.26
CA MET A 122 0.01 -20.72 -0.66
C MET A 122 -0.38 -19.26 -0.42
N GLU A 123 -0.41 -18.83 0.85
CA GLU A 123 -0.76 -17.45 1.19
C GLU A 123 0.28 -16.47 0.64
N ARG A 124 1.57 -16.75 0.85
CA ARG A 124 2.65 -15.90 0.36
C ARG A 124 2.68 -15.85 -1.17
N SER A 125 2.51 -16.98 -1.86
CA SER A 125 2.48 -17.01 -3.32
C SER A 125 1.27 -16.28 -3.91
N LEU A 126 0.11 -16.34 -3.25
CA LEU A 126 -1.07 -15.56 -3.61
C LEU A 126 -0.85 -14.05 -3.43
N ILE A 127 -0.21 -13.63 -2.32
CA ILE A 127 0.15 -12.23 -2.08
C ILE A 127 1.11 -11.75 -3.16
N PHE A 128 2.16 -12.52 -3.48
CA PHE A 128 3.11 -12.22 -4.54
C PHE A 128 2.41 -12.05 -5.90
N LYS A 129 1.54 -12.99 -6.28
CA LYS A 129 0.78 -12.93 -7.53
C LYS A 129 -0.10 -11.67 -7.61
N ARG A 130 -0.75 -11.30 -6.50
CA ARG A 130 -1.55 -10.06 -6.41
C ARG A 130 -0.68 -8.82 -6.61
N GLN A 131 0.49 -8.77 -5.96
CA GLN A 131 1.41 -7.65 -6.08
C GLN A 131 1.91 -7.48 -7.53
N ILE A 132 2.29 -8.57 -8.21
CA ILE A 132 2.67 -8.53 -9.63
C ILE A 132 1.50 -8.10 -10.52
N ALA A 133 0.28 -8.57 -10.25
CA ALA A 133 -0.90 -8.15 -10.99
C ALA A 133 -1.15 -6.63 -10.85
N ASN A 134 -0.99 -6.08 -9.65
CA ASN A 134 -1.10 -4.64 -9.41
C ASN A 134 0.00 -3.87 -10.15
N ALA A 135 1.26 -4.28 -9.99
CA ALA A 135 2.41 -3.65 -10.65
C ALA A 135 2.35 -3.69 -12.18
N THR A 136 1.58 -4.63 -12.76
CA THR A 136 1.42 -4.78 -14.21
C THR A 136 0.14 -4.15 -14.77
N ALA A 137 -0.74 -3.58 -13.93
CA ALA A 137 -2.04 -3.06 -14.35
C ALA A 137 -1.93 -1.90 -15.36
N VAL A 138 -0.95 -1.01 -15.17
CA VAL A 138 -0.67 0.12 -16.07
C VAL A 138 -0.28 -0.38 -17.45
N TYR A 139 0.67 -1.31 -17.52
CA TYR A 139 1.13 -1.93 -18.77
C TYR A 139 0.02 -2.71 -19.50
N GLN A 140 -0.88 -3.37 -18.76
CA GLN A 140 -2.04 -4.02 -19.36
C GLN A 140 -2.99 -3.01 -20.02
N SER A 141 -3.14 -1.83 -19.41
CA SER A 141 -3.98 -0.75 -19.93
C SER A 141 -3.37 -0.13 -21.18
N GLU A 142 -2.07 0.16 -21.15
CA GLU A 142 -1.33 0.61 -22.33
C GLU A 142 -1.41 -0.39 -23.50
N LEU A 143 -1.26 -1.70 -23.22
CA LEU A 143 -1.36 -2.73 -24.25
C LEU A 143 -2.74 -2.71 -24.93
N LYS A 144 -3.82 -2.52 -24.14
CA LYS A 144 -5.18 -2.41 -24.68
C LYS A 144 -5.32 -1.21 -25.60
N GLU A 145 -4.73 -0.07 -25.26
CA GLU A 145 -4.75 1.14 -26.10
C GLU A 145 -3.96 0.95 -27.41
N LEU A 146 -2.76 0.35 -27.34
CA LEU A 146 -1.98 0.00 -28.54
C LEU A 146 -2.75 -0.98 -29.46
N LEU A 147 -3.50 -1.92 -28.90
CA LEU A 147 -4.33 -2.84 -29.67
C LEU A 147 -5.52 -2.14 -30.33
N LYS A 148 -6.13 -1.14 -29.69
CA LYS A 148 -7.23 -0.35 -30.28
C LYS A 148 -6.74 0.46 -31.48
N THR A 149 -5.60 1.14 -31.35
CA THR A 149 -5.02 1.95 -32.43
C THR A 149 -4.58 1.10 -33.62
N THR A 150 -4.05 -0.10 -33.38
CA THR A 150 -3.65 -1.04 -34.44
C THR A 150 -4.85 -1.57 -35.24
N LYS A 151 -5.99 -1.79 -34.59
CA LYS A 151 -7.22 -2.29 -35.25
C LYS A 151 -7.92 -1.23 -36.10
N GLN A 152 -7.65 0.05 -35.86
CA GLN A 152 -8.28 1.14 -36.59
C GLN A 152 -7.41 1.59 -37.78
N GLU A 153 -7.49 0.86 -38.89
CA GLU A 153 -6.94 1.37 -40.16
C GLU A 153 -7.81 2.53 -40.66
N LYS A 154 -7.19 3.65 -41.07
CA LYS A 154 -7.92 4.74 -41.72
C LYS A 154 -8.52 4.22 -43.03
N ILE A 155 -9.80 4.51 -43.28
CA ILE A 155 -10.51 4.08 -44.51
C ILE A 155 -9.79 4.54 -45.78
N THR A 156 -8.98 5.60 -45.68
CA THR A 156 -8.13 6.13 -46.75
C THR A 156 -7.06 5.17 -47.23
N LYS A 157 -6.69 4.15 -46.45
CA LYS A 157 -5.75 3.09 -46.84
C LYS A 157 -6.32 2.20 -47.97
N PHE A 158 -7.64 2.21 -48.16
CA PHE A 158 -8.34 1.47 -49.22
C PHE A 158 -8.65 2.30 -50.47
N PHE A 159 -8.43 3.62 -50.45
CA PHE A 159 -8.65 4.46 -51.62
C PHE A 159 -7.41 4.51 -52.53
N LYS A 160 -7.63 4.41 -53.84
CA LYS A 160 -6.58 4.65 -54.85
C LYS A 160 -6.47 6.15 -55.13
N PRO A 161 -5.26 6.66 -55.41
CA PRO A 161 -5.08 8.06 -55.81
C PRO A 161 -5.82 8.34 -57.12
N LEU A 162 -6.46 9.52 -57.19
CA LEU A 162 -7.17 9.97 -58.38
C LEU A 162 -6.14 10.20 -59.51
N PRO A 163 -6.40 9.71 -60.74
CA PRO A 163 -5.51 9.98 -61.87
C PRO A 163 -5.37 11.48 -62.08
N LYS A 164 -4.12 11.94 -62.30
CA LYS A 164 -3.82 13.35 -62.55
C LYS A 164 -4.32 13.75 -63.96
N PRO A 165 -4.82 14.99 -64.13
CA PRO A 165 -5.26 15.51 -65.43
C PRO A 165 -4.10 15.68 -66.41
#